data_AF-A0A0C2JJ95-F1
#
_entry.id   AF-A0A0C2JJ95-F1
#
_cell.length_a   1.000
_cell.length_b   1.000
_cell.length_c   1.000
_cell.angle_alpha   90.00
_cell.angle_beta   90.00
_cell.angle_gamma   90.00
#
_symmetry.space_group_name_H-M   'P 1'
#
loop_
_entity.id
_entity.type
_entity.pdbx_description
1 polymer ?
#
loop_
_entity_poly.entity_id
_entity_poly.type
_entity_poly.pdbx_seq_one_letter_code
_entity_poly.pdbx_strand_id
1 'polypeptide(L)'
;MEIFLQFLSILQRVFCCANVLVVLKLNIEIDISKLDSLLELAIRNSVLAGDPFSENVGIVLLEDDFATHQLQILGSRSNISDTHESDGIRSLTFTMSMEWPLSLIIDKFSITKYQMIFRHLFYIKYCSFTLSRLWQNVFKTHARCSDPNSRNTYCLIITVINKMLHFLNNFEYFIQCDVINPNWNILMYQIANAESFNDLISRHNDFLDKTLKDCMLTHAKLVEGFSSIINLCYTFSNVFDEFLGAHDTLEFRQCVKRYHDLLVENVSSFIFLVYGKGGDHFEHNMITLVERLDFNNFYSETRLNSASPVQSSTTLDS
;
A
#
# COMPACT_ATOMS: atom_id res chain seq x y z
N MET A 1 29.13 -2.38 -7.79
CA MET A 1 28.43 -1.18 -7.28
C MET A 1 27.31 -0.76 -8.25
N GLU A 2 27.55 -0.67 -9.56
CA GLU A 2 26.50 -0.43 -10.58
C GLU A 2 25.38 -1.51 -10.60
N ILE A 3 25.72 -2.77 -10.31
CA ILE A 3 24.77 -3.89 -10.21
C ILE A 3 23.76 -3.69 -9.07
N PHE A 4 24.19 -3.10 -7.95
CA PHE A 4 23.32 -2.79 -6.80
C PHE A 4 22.41 -1.60 -7.10
N LEU A 5 22.93 -0.58 -7.81
CA LEU A 5 22.18 0.56 -8.35
C LEU A 5 21.13 0.14 -9.36
N GLN A 6 21.44 -0.85 -10.20
CA GLN A 6 20.47 -1.45 -11.12
C GLN A 6 19.44 -2.28 -10.36
N PHE A 7 19.79 -3.04 -9.33
CA PHE A 7 18.83 -3.89 -8.61
C PHE A 7 17.69 -3.11 -7.89
N LEU A 8 17.97 -2.00 -7.22
CA LEU A 8 16.89 -1.18 -6.63
C LEU A 8 16.22 -0.23 -7.63
N SER A 9 16.95 0.23 -8.64
CA SER A 9 16.36 0.90 -9.81
C SER A 9 15.42 -0.05 -10.54
N ILE A 10 15.75 -1.35 -10.62
CA ILE A 10 14.90 -2.43 -11.09
C ILE A 10 13.71 -2.54 -10.16
N LEU A 11 13.82 -2.58 -8.83
CA LEU A 11 12.62 -2.55 -7.97
C LEU A 11 11.75 -1.31 -8.22
N GLN A 12 12.32 -0.11 -8.32
CA GLN A 12 11.60 1.15 -8.61
C GLN A 12 11.01 1.21 -10.03
N ARG A 13 11.64 0.55 -11.01
CA ARG A 13 11.18 0.43 -12.42
C ARG A 13 10.28 -0.77 -12.65
N VAL A 14 10.41 -1.81 -11.85
CA VAL A 14 9.50 -2.95 -11.69
C VAL A 14 8.24 -2.48 -10.98
N PHE A 15 8.28 -1.44 -10.12
CA PHE A 15 7.09 -0.70 -9.71
C PHE A 15 6.41 0.01 -10.88
N CYS A 16 7.16 0.48 -11.88
CA CYS A 16 6.60 0.93 -13.15
C CYS A 16 6.02 -0.23 -13.98
N CYS A 17 6.66 -1.41 -13.96
CA CYS A 17 6.13 -2.64 -14.55
C CYS A 17 4.90 -3.17 -13.79
N ALA A 18 4.78 -2.89 -12.50
CA ALA A 18 3.62 -3.22 -11.70
C ALA A 18 2.40 -2.49 -12.26
N ASN A 19 2.53 -1.28 -12.81
CA ASN A 19 1.41 -0.65 -13.54
C ASN A 19 0.96 -1.50 -14.75
N VAL A 20 1.87 -2.22 -15.43
CA VAL A 20 1.53 -3.14 -16.54
C VAL A 20 0.89 -4.41 -16.01
N LEU A 21 1.43 -4.99 -14.93
CA LEU A 21 0.87 -6.20 -14.28
C LEU A 21 -0.49 -5.94 -13.61
N VAL A 22 -0.71 -4.73 -13.10
CA VAL A 22 -1.96 -4.28 -12.47
C VAL A 22 -3.04 -4.00 -13.54
N VAL A 23 -2.65 -3.58 -14.75
CA VAL A 23 -3.56 -3.45 -15.91
C VAL A 23 -3.97 -4.83 -16.45
N LEU A 24 -3.12 -5.84 -16.30
CA LEU A 24 -3.45 -7.21 -16.66
C LEU A 24 -4.39 -7.78 -15.60
N LYS A 25 -5.68 -7.76 -15.93
CA LYS A 25 -6.76 -8.36 -15.14
C LYS A 25 -6.39 -9.79 -14.76
N LEU A 26 -5.84 -9.97 -13.56
CA LEU A 26 -5.56 -11.29 -12.99
C LEU A 26 -6.90 -11.88 -12.53
N ASN A 27 -7.67 -12.40 -13.49
CA ASN A 27 -8.75 -13.31 -13.17
C ASN A 27 -8.12 -14.60 -12.62
N ILE A 28 -8.71 -15.07 -11.53
CA ILE A 28 -8.34 -16.22 -10.70
C ILE A 28 -8.37 -17.49 -11.56
N GLU A 29 -7.25 -17.79 -12.22
CA GLU A 29 -6.87 -19.03 -12.91
C GLU A 29 -5.50 -18.77 -13.58
N ILE A 30 -4.51 -18.37 -12.78
CA ILE A 30 -3.21 -17.95 -13.32
C ILE A 30 -2.31 -19.16 -13.45
N ASP A 31 -2.10 -19.61 -14.68
CA ASP A 31 -0.97 -20.46 -15.04
C ASP A 31 0.33 -19.68 -14.85
N ILE A 32 1.28 -20.22 -14.08
CA ILE A 32 2.58 -19.58 -13.79
C ILE A 32 3.30 -19.21 -15.08
N SER A 33 3.19 -20.05 -16.12
CA SER A 33 3.80 -19.80 -17.43
C SER A 33 3.22 -18.56 -18.11
N LYS A 34 1.93 -18.25 -17.91
CA LYS A 34 1.33 -17.02 -18.44
C LYS A 34 1.86 -15.80 -17.70
N LEU A 35 2.03 -15.90 -16.39
CA LEU A 35 2.53 -14.82 -15.54
C LEU A 35 3.98 -14.47 -15.87
N ASP A 36 4.83 -15.47 -16.13
CA ASP A 36 6.20 -15.26 -16.61
C ASP A 36 6.23 -14.58 -17.98
N SER A 37 5.37 -14.98 -18.92
CA SER A 37 5.28 -14.32 -20.24
C SER A 37 4.84 -12.85 -20.14
N LEU A 38 3.95 -12.55 -19.20
CA LEU A 38 3.48 -11.20 -18.92
C LEU A 38 4.55 -10.36 -18.24
N LEU A 39 5.33 -10.96 -17.33
CA LEU A 39 6.49 -10.31 -16.74
C LEU A 39 7.53 -9.98 -17.81
N GLU A 40 7.86 -10.93 -18.67
CA GLU A 40 8.83 -10.73 -19.74
C GLU A 40 8.38 -9.60 -20.67
N LEU A 41 7.11 -9.57 -21.04
CA LEU A 41 6.52 -8.48 -21.83
C LEU A 41 6.59 -7.13 -21.08
N ALA A 42 6.30 -7.12 -19.79
CA ALA A 42 6.37 -5.92 -18.97
C ALA A 42 7.82 -5.39 -18.87
N ILE A 43 8.80 -6.28 -18.66
CA ILE A 43 10.22 -5.96 -18.62
C ILE A 43 10.66 -5.37 -19.97
N ARG A 44 10.32 -6.02 -21.09
CA ARG A 44 10.65 -5.56 -22.46
C ARG A 44 10.01 -4.22 -22.81
N ASN A 45 8.82 -3.93 -22.29
CA ASN A 45 8.13 -2.64 -22.52
C ASN A 45 8.50 -1.56 -21.50
N SER A 46 9.42 -1.85 -20.58
CA SER A 46 9.85 -0.92 -19.56
C SER A 46 11.26 -0.39 -19.81
N VAL A 47 11.72 0.48 -18.91
CA VAL A 47 13.11 0.98 -18.89
C VAL A 47 14.11 -0.13 -18.52
N LEU A 48 13.66 -1.37 -18.29
CA LEU A 48 14.48 -2.54 -17.97
C LEU A 48 14.83 -3.39 -19.19
N ALA A 49 14.30 -3.07 -20.37
CA ALA A 49 14.51 -3.83 -21.60
C ALA A 49 15.99 -3.99 -22.00
N GLY A 50 16.88 -3.14 -21.50
CA GLY A 50 18.33 -3.21 -21.74
C GLY A 50 19.17 -3.57 -20.51
N ASP A 51 18.55 -3.98 -19.40
CA ASP A 51 19.28 -4.31 -18.18
C ASP A 51 19.80 -5.75 -18.22
N PRO A 52 21.13 -5.99 -18.07
CA PRO A 52 21.70 -7.34 -18.08
C PRO A 52 21.20 -8.24 -16.94
N PHE A 53 20.64 -7.68 -15.87
CA PHE A 53 20.11 -8.45 -14.74
C PHE A 53 18.59 -8.67 -14.80
N SER A 54 17.93 -8.19 -15.86
CA SER A 54 16.48 -8.32 -16.00
C SER A 54 16.00 -9.77 -16.11
N GLU A 55 16.81 -10.66 -16.69
CA GLU A 55 16.53 -12.10 -16.83
C GLU A 55 16.55 -12.85 -15.48
N ASN A 56 17.17 -12.27 -14.45
CA ASN A 56 17.26 -12.89 -13.12
C ASN A 56 15.99 -12.71 -12.29
N VAL A 57 15.03 -11.91 -12.77
CA VAL A 57 13.77 -11.63 -12.07
C VAL A 57 12.73 -12.68 -12.46
N GLY A 58 12.18 -13.37 -11.47
CA GLY A 58 11.10 -14.33 -11.65
C GLY A 58 9.88 -13.99 -10.78
N ILE A 59 8.77 -14.68 -11.03
CA ILE A 59 7.56 -14.55 -10.21
C ILE A 59 7.35 -15.81 -9.37
N VAL A 60 6.97 -15.59 -8.11
CA VAL A 60 6.55 -16.64 -7.19
C VAL A 60 5.22 -16.23 -6.58
N LEU A 61 4.32 -17.21 -6.42
CA LEU A 61 3.09 -17.06 -5.67
C LEU A 61 3.30 -17.62 -4.27
N LEU A 62 3.17 -16.78 -3.25
CA LEU A 62 3.22 -17.18 -1.85
C LEU A 62 1.82 -17.56 -1.36
N GLU A 63 1.73 -18.59 -0.52
CA GLU A 63 0.46 -19.10 0.01
C GLU A 63 -0.21 -18.11 0.97
N ASP A 64 0.57 -17.37 1.75
CA ASP A 64 0.07 -16.41 2.73
C ASP A 64 0.00 -14.98 2.17
N ASP A 65 -1.06 -14.24 2.52
CA ASP A 65 -1.15 -12.79 2.31
C ASP A 65 -0.03 -12.04 3.06
N PHE A 66 0.32 -10.85 2.57
CA PHE A 66 1.39 -10.02 3.14
C PHE A 66 1.11 -9.67 4.60
N ALA A 67 -0.12 -9.24 4.91
CA ALA A 67 -0.48 -8.85 6.28
C ALA A 67 -0.40 -10.04 7.24
N THR A 68 -0.92 -11.19 6.83
CA THR A 68 -0.89 -12.43 7.62
C THR A 68 0.54 -12.90 7.85
N HIS A 69 1.36 -12.96 6.80
CA HIS A 69 2.77 -13.33 6.91
C HIS A 69 3.51 -12.38 7.86
N GLN A 70 3.26 -11.08 7.76
CA GLN A 70 3.95 -10.10 8.59
C GLN A 70 3.52 -10.15 10.06
N LEU A 71 2.23 -10.33 10.33
CA LEU A 71 1.73 -10.45 11.70
C LEU A 71 2.21 -11.76 12.35
N GLN A 72 2.32 -12.84 11.57
CA GLN A 72 2.90 -14.10 12.02
C GLN A 72 4.38 -13.95 12.39
N ILE A 73 5.18 -13.24 11.57
CA ILE A 73 6.59 -12.93 11.89
C ILE A 73 6.68 -12.13 13.19
N LEU A 74 5.76 -11.18 13.41
CA LEU A 74 5.73 -10.34 14.61
C LEU A 74 5.16 -11.04 15.86
N GLY A 75 4.76 -12.31 15.77
CA GLY A 75 4.17 -13.06 16.87
C GLY A 75 2.75 -12.61 17.26
N SER A 76 2.15 -11.70 16.50
CA SER A 76 0.75 -11.28 16.65
C SER A 76 -0.12 -12.26 15.88
N ARG A 77 -0.59 -13.33 16.55
CA ARG A 77 -1.69 -14.14 16.00
C ARG A 77 -2.99 -13.37 16.15
N SER A 78 -3.32 -12.55 15.17
CA SER A 78 -4.70 -12.12 15.00
C SER A 78 -5.48 -13.28 14.37
N ASN A 79 -6.68 -13.58 14.88
CA ASN A 79 -7.63 -14.50 14.25
C ASN A 79 -8.21 -13.84 12.99
N ILE A 80 -7.38 -13.37 12.05
CA ILE A 80 -7.81 -12.97 10.71
C ILE A 80 -7.98 -14.27 9.93
N SER A 81 -8.97 -15.05 10.34
CA SER A 81 -9.50 -16.20 9.60
C SER A 81 -10.69 -15.74 8.77
N ASP A 82 -10.52 -14.65 8.03
CA ASP A 82 -11.42 -14.38 6.92
C ASP A 82 -10.75 -15.01 5.70
N THR A 83 -11.21 -16.23 5.43
CA THR A 83 -11.15 -16.90 4.13
C THR A 83 -11.83 -16.02 3.09
N HIS A 84 -11.21 -14.91 2.71
CA HIS A 84 -11.37 -14.36 1.39
C HIS A 84 -10.47 -15.18 0.50
N GLU A 85 -11.02 -15.79 -0.55
CA GLU A 85 -10.26 -16.38 -1.65
C GLU A 85 -9.09 -15.42 -1.93
N SER A 86 -7.85 -15.87 -1.66
CA SER A 86 -6.71 -15.01 -1.82
C SER A 86 -6.64 -14.64 -3.29
N ASP A 87 -7.08 -13.44 -3.64
CA ASP A 87 -6.88 -12.92 -4.98
C ASP A 87 -5.41 -13.12 -5.31
N GLY A 88 -5.10 -13.81 -6.42
CA GLY A 88 -3.71 -14.17 -6.76
C GLY A 88 -2.76 -12.97 -6.81
N ILE A 89 -3.31 -11.76 -6.88
CA ILE A 89 -2.60 -10.48 -6.74
C ILE A 89 -1.91 -10.32 -5.36
N ARG A 90 -2.50 -10.78 -4.26
CA ARG A 90 -1.95 -10.67 -2.89
C ARG A 90 -0.82 -11.69 -2.65
N SER A 91 -0.90 -12.81 -3.37
CA SER A 91 0.09 -13.89 -3.40
C SER A 91 1.31 -13.55 -4.24
N LEU A 92 1.21 -12.59 -5.17
CA LEU A 92 2.26 -12.23 -6.11
C LEU A 92 3.50 -11.69 -5.40
N THR A 93 4.67 -12.24 -5.74
CA THR A 93 5.97 -11.79 -5.24
C THR A 93 7.04 -11.97 -6.32
N PHE A 94 7.99 -11.05 -6.39
CA PHE A 94 9.17 -11.23 -7.23
C PHE A 94 10.25 -12.00 -6.50
N THR A 95 10.84 -12.96 -7.18
CA THR A 95 12.09 -13.60 -6.77
C THR A 95 13.22 -13.11 -7.65
N MET A 96 14.43 -13.20 -7.15
CA MET A 96 15.60 -12.94 -7.96
C MET A 96 16.68 -13.97 -7.66
N SER A 97 17.19 -14.59 -8.73
CA SER A 97 18.33 -15.49 -8.65
C SER A 97 19.62 -14.70 -8.82
N MET A 98 20.49 -14.73 -7.81
CA MET A 98 21.83 -14.17 -7.90
C MET A 98 22.87 -15.26 -8.11
N GLU A 99 23.71 -15.08 -9.12
CA GLU A 99 24.87 -15.93 -9.32
C GLU A 99 25.97 -15.62 -8.30
N TRP A 100 26.83 -16.61 -8.07
CA TRP A 100 28.05 -16.39 -7.30
C TRP A 100 28.95 -15.38 -8.05
N PRO A 101 29.59 -14.42 -7.35
CA PRO A 101 29.71 -14.27 -5.90
C PRO A 101 28.65 -13.37 -5.24
N LEU A 102 27.73 -12.76 -6.00
CA LEU A 102 26.76 -11.78 -5.48
C LEU A 102 25.77 -12.40 -4.49
N SER A 103 25.49 -13.70 -4.62
CA SER A 103 24.68 -14.47 -3.67
C SER A 103 25.21 -14.48 -2.24
N LEU A 104 26.49 -14.11 -2.02
CA LEU A 104 27.08 -13.99 -0.68
C LEU A 104 26.69 -12.68 0.02
N ILE A 105 26.39 -11.64 -0.75
CA ILE A 105 25.93 -10.35 -0.24
C ILE A 105 24.40 -10.35 -0.14
N ILE A 106 23.75 -10.72 -1.23
CA ILE A 106 22.29 -10.82 -1.31
C ILE A 106 21.91 -12.26 -1.03
N ASP A 107 21.75 -12.55 0.25
CA ASP A 107 21.34 -13.85 0.73
C ASP A 107 19.80 -14.02 0.67
N LYS A 108 19.32 -15.23 0.95
CA LYS A 108 17.88 -15.55 0.93
C LYS A 108 17.10 -14.71 1.95
N PHE A 109 17.70 -14.37 3.09
CA PHE A 109 17.07 -13.53 4.10
C PHE A 109 16.89 -12.10 3.59
N SER A 110 17.92 -11.53 2.97
CA SER A 110 17.83 -10.22 2.32
C SER A 110 16.76 -10.17 1.23
N ILE A 111 16.69 -11.21 0.38
CA ILE A 111 15.64 -11.33 -0.64
C ILE A 111 14.26 -11.32 0.01
N THR A 112 14.07 -12.04 1.12
CA THR A 112 12.78 -12.05 1.84
C THR A 112 12.41 -10.66 2.35
N LYS A 113 13.37 -9.89 2.91
CA LYS A 113 13.14 -8.50 3.34
C LYS A 113 12.75 -7.60 2.16
N TYR A 114 13.42 -7.73 1.01
CA TYR A 114 13.03 -7.02 -0.21
C TYR A 114 11.64 -7.40 -0.69
N GLN A 115 11.29 -8.68 -0.67
CA GLN A 115 9.96 -9.17 -1.03
C GLN A 115 8.89 -8.57 -0.13
N MET A 116 9.14 -8.45 1.18
CA MET A 116 8.20 -7.83 2.10
C MET A 116 7.94 -6.35 1.75
N ILE A 117 9.00 -5.57 1.51
CA ILE A 117 8.86 -4.17 1.06
C ILE A 117 8.11 -4.10 -0.26
N PHE A 118 8.45 -4.99 -1.21
CA PHE A 118 7.81 -5.05 -2.51
C PHE A 118 6.31 -5.31 -2.39
N ARG A 119 5.91 -6.38 -1.69
CA ARG A 119 4.50 -6.78 -1.51
C ARG A 119 3.68 -5.67 -0.87
N HIS A 120 4.25 -4.99 0.12
CA HIS A 120 3.61 -3.87 0.78
C HIS A 120 3.28 -2.74 -0.20
N LEU A 121 4.28 -2.26 -0.94
CA LEU A 121 4.11 -1.17 -1.90
C LEU A 121 3.28 -1.58 -3.13
N PHE A 122 3.40 -2.84 -3.56
CA PHE A 122 2.62 -3.38 -4.67
C PHE A 122 1.12 -3.38 -4.36
N TYR A 123 0.74 -3.82 -3.16
CA TYR A 123 -0.67 -3.87 -2.79
C TYR A 123 -1.29 -2.47 -2.68
N ILE A 124 -0.54 -1.49 -2.15
CA ILE A 124 -0.94 -0.06 -2.16
C ILE A 124 -1.21 0.41 -3.59
N LYS A 125 -0.28 0.12 -4.50
CA LYS A 125 -0.37 0.56 -5.89
C LYS A 125 -1.55 -0.07 -6.60
N TYR A 126 -1.77 -1.36 -6.38
CA TYR A 126 -2.89 -2.10 -6.94
C TYR A 126 -4.25 -1.54 -6.47
N CYS A 127 -4.40 -1.25 -5.19
CA CYS A 127 -5.63 -0.64 -4.67
C CYS A 127 -5.83 0.79 -5.19
N SER A 128 -4.78 1.59 -5.28
CA SER A 128 -4.84 2.95 -5.86
C SER A 128 -5.27 2.91 -7.34
N PHE A 129 -4.74 1.95 -8.11
CA PHE A 129 -5.16 1.74 -9.50
C PHE A 129 -6.63 1.34 -9.62
N THR A 130 -7.08 0.38 -8.83
CA THR A 130 -8.47 -0.13 -8.90
C THR A 130 -9.46 0.98 -8.52
N LEU A 131 -9.15 1.77 -7.50
CA LEU A 131 -9.92 2.97 -7.15
C LEU A 131 -9.88 4.04 -8.24
N SER A 132 -8.73 4.26 -8.89
CA SER A 132 -8.63 5.22 -10.00
C SER A 132 -9.45 4.78 -11.21
N ARG A 133 -9.52 3.47 -11.49
CA ARG A 133 -10.40 2.90 -12.52
C ARG A 133 -11.87 3.12 -12.17
N LEU A 134 -12.26 2.80 -10.93
CA LEU A 134 -13.60 3.05 -10.44
C LEU A 134 -13.97 4.53 -10.55
N TRP A 135 -13.07 5.43 -10.15
CA TRP A 135 -13.26 6.88 -10.25
C TRP A 135 -13.59 7.29 -11.68
N GLN A 136 -12.83 6.81 -12.68
CA GLN A 136 -13.09 7.12 -14.09
C GLN A 136 -14.47 6.61 -14.54
N ASN A 137 -14.86 5.42 -14.11
CA ASN A 137 -16.15 4.83 -14.45
C ASN A 137 -17.30 5.63 -13.82
N VAL A 138 -17.21 5.91 -12.51
CA VAL A 138 -18.19 6.72 -11.77
C VAL A 138 -18.29 8.13 -12.37
N PHE A 139 -17.18 8.76 -12.70
CA PHE A 139 -17.16 10.10 -13.28
C PHE A 139 -17.86 10.15 -14.64
N LYS A 140 -17.63 9.15 -15.51
CA LYS A 140 -18.33 9.00 -16.79
C LYS A 140 -19.83 8.80 -16.60
N THR A 141 -20.23 7.99 -15.63
CA THR A 141 -21.65 7.74 -15.32
C THR A 141 -22.33 8.98 -14.73
N HIS A 142 -21.67 9.66 -13.80
CA HIS A 142 -22.12 10.94 -13.23
C HIS A 142 -22.37 11.99 -14.32
N ALA A 143 -21.46 12.14 -15.27
CA ALA A 143 -21.59 13.11 -16.37
C ALA A 143 -22.80 12.82 -17.29
N ARG A 144 -23.20 11.55 -17.41
CA ARG A 144 -24.35 11.11 -18.21
C ARG A 144 -25.67 11.10 -17.42
N CYS A 145 -25.62 11.24 -16.10
CA CYS A 145 -26.78 11.15 -15.24
C CYS A 145 -27.57 12.48 -15.24
N SER A 146 -28.87 12.40 -15.55
CA SER A 146 -29.79 13.54 -15.56
C SER A 146 -30.56 13.72 -14.25
N ASP A 147 -30.74 12.65 -13.47
CA ASP A 147 -31.48 12.69 -12.21
C ASP A 147 -30.66 13.38 -11.09
N PRO A 148 -31.18 14.43 -10.43
CA PRO A 148 -30.45 15.15 -9.38
C PRO A 148 -30.07 14.30 -8.16
N ASN A 149 -30.93 13.34 -7.75
CA ASN A 149 -30.66 12.50 -6.59
C ASN A 149 -29.50 11.54 -6.86
N SER A 150 -29.57 10.85 -7.99
CA SER A 150 -28.50 9.96 -8.47
C SER A 150 -27.19 10.72 -8.66
N ARG A 151 -27.24 11.97 -9.14
CA ARG A 151 -26.06 12.84 -9.27
C ARG A 151 -25.41 13.10 -7.91
N ASN A 152 -26.19 13.44 -6.88
CA ASN A 152 -25.68 13.64 -5.53
C ASN A 152 -25.04 12.37 -4.96
N THR A 153 -25.63 11.20 -5.22
CA THR A 153 -25.05 9.91 -4.82
C THR A 153 -23.68 9.68 -5.47
N TYR A 154 -23.56 9.90 -6.78
CA TYR A 154 -22.27 9.78 -7.46
C TYR A 154 -21.24 10.82 -6.99
N CYS A 155 -21.64 12.06 -6.69
CA CYS A 155 -20.76 13.05 -6.06
C CYS A 155 -20.21 12.57 -4.71
N LEU A 156 -21.06 11.94 -3.90
CA LEU A 156 -20.64 11.35 -2.62
C LEU A 156 -19.64 10.20 -2.84
N ILE A 157 -19.91 9.30 -3.79
CA ILE A 157 -18.99 8.21 -4.17
C ILE A 157 -17.64 8.78 -4.61
N ILE A 158 -17.64 9.78 -5.51
CA ILE A 158 -16.42 10.45 -5.98
C ILE A 158 -15.64 11.06 -4.80
N THR A 159 -16.35 11.65 -3.83
CA THR A 159 -15.73 12.22 -2.63
C THR A 159 -15.06 11.14 -1.78
N VAL A 160 -15.72 10.00 -1.56
CA VAL A 160 -15.14 8.86 -0.84
C VAL A 160 -13.91 8.32 -1.56
N ILE A 161 -13.99 8.13 -2.89
CA ILE A 161 -12.84 7.67 -3.70
C ILE A 161 -11.67 8.64 -3.59
N ASN A 162 -11.93 9.95 -3.70
CA ASN A 162 -10.87 10.96 -3.59
C ASN A 162 -10.20 10.93 -2.20
N LYS A 163 -10.96 10.70 -1.12
CA LYS A 163 -10.39 10.55 0.23
C LYS A 163 -9.54 9.28 0.35
N MET A 164 -10.01 8.15 -0.18
CA MET A 164 -9.25 6.89 -0.20
C MET A 164 -7.95 7.03 -1.01
N LEU A 165 -8.03 7.62 -2.21
CA LEU A 165 -6.86 7.91 -3.05
C LEU A 165 -5.90 8.88 -2.38
N HIS A 166 -6.40 9.90 -1.69
CA HIS A 166 -5.55 10.83 -0.93
C HIS A 166 -4.74 10.10 0.15
N PHE A 167 -5.37 9.20 0.91
CA PHE A 167 -4.66 8.36 1.87
C PHE A 167 -3.60 7.48 1.20
N LEU A 168 -3.99 6.69 0.19
CA LEU A 168 -3.10 5.75 -0.49
C LEU A 168 -1.91 6.44 -1.16
N ASN A 169 -2.14 7.58 -1.84
CA ASN A 169 -1.07 8.30 -2.54
C ASN A 169 -0.08 8.95 -1.56
N ASN A 170 -0.56 9.52 -0.45
CA ASN A 170 0.35 10.05 0.58
C ASN A 170 1.17 8.93 1.24
N PHE A 171 0.55 7.77 1.47
CA PHE A 171 1.25 6.63 2.05
C PHE A 171 2.27 6.01 1.07
N GLU A 172 1.92 5.88 -0.22
CA GLU A 172 2.85 5.50 -1.29
C GLU A 172 4.04 6.46 -1.34
N TYR A 173 3.77 7.76 -1.32
CA TYR A 173 4.80 8.80 -1.32
C TYR A 173 5.71 8.71 -0.10
N PHE A 174 5.14 8.50 1.10
CA PHE A 174 5.93 8.34 2.32
C PHE A 174 6.93 7.18 2.21
N ILE A 175 6.46 5.99 1.80
CA ILE A 175 7.33 4.82 1.65
C ILE A 175 8.43 5.10 0.62
N GLN A 176 8.10 5.65 -0.55
CA GLN A 176 9.07 5.85 -1.61
C GLN A 176 10.05 7.00 -1.31
N CYS A 177 9.51 8.16 -0.97
CA CYS A 177 10.28 9.41 -0.91
C CYS A 177 10.85 9.72 0.47
N ASP A 178 10.16 9.39 1.56
CA ASP A 178 10.65 9.70 2.91
C ASP A 178 11.42 8.53 3.53
N VAL A 179 11.17 7.29 3.08
CA VAL A 179 11.81 6.09 3.65
C VAL A 179 12.83 5.47 2.69
N ILE A 180 12.39 4.95 1.54
CA ILE A 180 13.25 4.17 0.64
C ILE A 180 14.36 5.05 0.04
N ASN A 181 14.01 6.19 -0.58
CA ASN A 181 15.00 7.04 -1.24
C ASN A 181 16.10 7.56 -0.29
N PRO A 182 15.80 8.08 0.92
CA PRO A 182 16.84 8.56 1.83
C PRO A 182 17.70 7.42 2.38
N ASN A 183 17.09 6.30 2.78
CA ASN A 183 17.85 5.13 3.26
C ASN A 183 18.74 4.56 2.15
N TRP A 184 18.28 4.59 0.90
CA TRP A 184 19.08 4.20 -0.25
C TRP A 184 20.30 5.10 -0.44
N ASN A 185 20.13 6.42 -0.38
CA ASN A 185 21.24 7.36 -0.51
C ASN A 185 22.28 7.15 0.59
N ILE A 186 21.83 6.86 1.82
CA ILE A 186 22.72 6.51 2.94
C ILE A 186 23.48 5.21 2.63
N LEU A 187 22.79 4.16 2.17
CA LEU A 187 23.42 2.90 1.80
C LEU A 187 24.47 3.09 0.71
N MET A 188 24.18 3.88 -0.33
CA MET A 188 25.13 4.11 -1.42
C MET A 188 26.40 4.81 -0.94
N TYR A 189 26.26 5.81 -0.06
CA TYR A 189 27.41 6.44 0.59
C TYR A 189 28.17 5.44 1.48
N GLN A 190 27.45 4.61 2.22
CA GLN A 190 28.00 3.60 3.11
C GLN A 190 28.76 2.49 2.33
N ILE A 191 28.20 1.93 1.26
CA ILE A 191 28.88 0.92 0.44
C ILE A 191 30.12 1.49 -0.24
N ALA A 192 30.07 2.75 -0.70
CA ALA A 192 31.23 3.39 -1.33
C ALA A 192 32.43 3.55 -0.37
N ASN A 193 32.16 3.66 0.93
CA ASN A 193 33.16 3.80 1.99
C ASN A 193 33.32 2.52 2.83
N ALA A 194 32.95 1.35 2.30
CA ALA A 194 33.11 0.09 3.01
C ALA A 194 34.56 -0.40 2.89
N GLU A 195 35.18 -0.74 4.01
CA GLU A 195 36.61 -1.12 4.05
C GLU A 195 36.82 -2.63 3.85
N SER A 196 35.76 -3.44 4.04
CA SER A 196 35.82 -4.89 3.90
C SER A 196 34.53 -5.48 3.34
N PHE A 197 34.63 -6.71 2.85
CA PHE A 197 33.48 -7.46 2.36
C PHE A 197 32.41 -7.69 3.45
N ASN A 198 32.84 -8.00 4.68
CA ASN A 198 31.91 -8.18 5.81
C ASN A 198 31.23 -6.86 6.22
N ASP A 199 31.97 -5.74 6.16
CA ASP A 199 31.43 -4.41 6.41
C ASP A 199 30.35 -4.04 5.36
N LEU A 200 30.58 -4.38 4.09
CA LEU A 200 29.58 -4.21 3.04
C LEU A 200 28.28 -5.01 3.33
N ILE A 201 28.41 -6.29 3.73
CA ILE A 201 27.25 -7.13 4.10
C ILE A 201 26.50 -6.54 5.30
N SER A 202 27.23 -6.07 6.32
CA SER A 202 26.62 -5.45 7.50
C SER A 202 25.82 -4.21 7.11
N ARG A 203 26.43 -3.28 6.36
CA ARG A 203 25.77 -2.03 5.93
C ARG A 203 24.52 -2.29 5.09
N HIS A 204 24.55 -3.33 4.24
CA HIS A 204 23.39 -3.75 3.45
C HIS A 204 22.26 -4.32 4.31
N ASN A 205 22.57 -5.17 5.29
CA ASN A 205 21.58 -5.69 6.23
C ASN A 205 20.97 -4.58 7.09
N ASP A 206 21.80 -3.66 7.60
CA ASP A 206 21.36 -2.52 8.39
C ASP A 206 20.40 -1.62 7.59
N PHE A 207 20.68 -1.39 6.31
CA PHE A 207 19.77 -0.70 5.40
C PHE A 207 18.41 -1.38 5.30
N LEU A 208 18.39 -2.71 5.12
CA LEU A 208 17.14 -3.47 4.99
C LEU A 208 16.33 -3.42 6.28
N ASP A 209 16.97 -3.63 7.43
CA ASP A 209 16.30 -3.62 8.73
C ASP A 209 15.76 -2.23 9.08
N LYS A 210 16.53 -1.19 8.80
CA LYS A 210 16.07 0.19 8.94
C LYS A 210 14.89 0.48 8.01
N THR A 211 14.98 0.11 6.74
CA THR A 211 13.91 0.37 5.75
C THR A 211 12.61 -0.36 6.14
N LEU A 212 12.69 -1.61 6.60
CA LEU A 212 11.52 -2.35 7.09
C LEU A 212 10.87 -1.67 8.31
N LYS A 213 11.70 -1.19 9.25
CA LYS A 213 11.23 -0.48 10.44
C LYS A 213 10.56 0.85 10.07
N ASP A 214 11.23 1.67 9.27
CA ASP A 214 10.76 2.97 8.82
C ASP A 214 9.47 2.85 7.96
N CYS A 215 9.29 1.74 7.23
CA CYS A 215 8.05 1.41 6.52
C CYS A 215 6.90 0.94 7.45
N MET A 216 7.07 1.01 8.78
CA MET A 216 6.10 0.56 9.79
C MET A 216 5.83 -0.94 9.80
N LEU A 217 6.63 -1.76 9.10
CA LEU A 217 6.39 -3.18 8.98
C LEU A 217 6.76 -3.96 10.23
N THR A 218 7.57 -3.39 11.13
CA THR A 218 7.99 -4.03 12.38
C THR A 218 6.97 -3.90 13.52
N HIS A 219 5.83 -3.22 13.29
CA HIS A 219 4.86 -2.91 14.32
C HIS A 219 3.48 -3.45 13.99
N ALA A 220 3.07 -4.52 14.69
CA ALA A 220 1.84 -5.27 14.39
C ALA A 220 0.59 -4.39 14.33
N LYS A 221 0.40 -3.48 15.30
CA LYS A 221 -0.76 -2.58 15.32
C LYS A 221 -0.80 -1.60 14.14
N LEU A 222 0.36 -1.14 13.67
CA LEU A 222 0.43 -0.24 12.50
C LEU A 222 0.12 -1.01 11.23
N VAL A 223 0.65 -2.22 11.10
CA VAL A 223 0.32 -3.14 10.02
C VAL A 223 -1.18 -3.45 10.01
N GLU A 224 -1.78 -3.79 11.15
CA GLU A 224 -3.22 -4.05 11.29
C GLU A 224 -4.07 -2.83 10.91
N GLY A 225 -3.76 -1.65 11.46
CA GLY A 225 -4.50 -0.42 11.16
C GLY A 225 -4.42 -0.06 9.67
N PHE A 226 -3.25 -0.24 9.07
CA PHE A 226 -3.04 -0.03 7.65
C PHE A 226 -3.78 -1.05 6.77
N SER A 227 -3.68 -2.35 7.11
CA SER A 227 -4.39 -3.42 6.41
C SER A 227 -5.89 -3.23 6.44
N SER A 228 -6.45 -2.74 7.56
CA SER A 228 -7.87 -2.37 7.65
C SER A 228 -8.24 -1.30 6.61
N ILE A 229 -7.44 -0.24 6.49
CA ILE A 229 -7.69 0.85 5.54
C ILE A 229 -7.56 0.37 4.09
N ILE A 230 -6.51 -0.39 3.74
CA ILE A 230 -6.39 -0.90 2.36
C ILE A 230 -7.53 -1.86 2.05
N ASN A 231 -7.87 -2.80 2.95
CA ASN A 231 -8.96 -3.74 2.70
C ASN A 231 -10.28 -2.99 2.50
N LEU A 232 -10.54 -1.92 3.26
CA LEU A 232 -11.69 -1.05 3.03
C LEU A 232 -11.67 -0.42 1.63
N CYS A 233 -10.53 0.10 1.18
CA CYS A 233 -10.35 0.65 -0.17
C CYS A 233 -10.60 -0.40 -1.26
N TYR A 234 -10.07 -1.61 -1.07
CA TYR A 234 -10.22 -2.72 -2.01
C TYR A 234 -11.67 -3.19 -2.11
N THR A 235 -12.30 -3.51 -0.98
CA THR A 235 -13.71 -3.94 -0.93
C THR A 235 -14.63 -2.86 -1.49
N PHE A 236 -14.40 -1.59 -1.17
CA PHE A 236 -15.14 -0.48 -1.78
C PHE A 236 -15.00 -0.49 -3.30
N SER A 237 -13.77 -0.67 -3.82
CA SER A 237 -13.54 -0.66 -5.25
C SER A 237 -14.30 -1.76 -5.98
N ASN A 238 -14.31 -2.99 -5.47
CA ASN A 238 -15.01 -4.12 -6.08
C ASN A 238 -16.53 -3.96 -6.02
N VAL A 239 -17.05 -3.65 -4.83
CA VAL A 239 -18.49 -3.48 -4.59
C VAL A 239 -19.06 -2.41 -5.53
N PHE A 240 -18.42 -1.25 -5.61
CA PHE A 240 -18.93 -0.16 -6.43
C PHE A 240 -18.62 -0.30 -7.92
N ASP A 241 -17.64 -1.11 -8.33
CA ASP A 241 -17.43 -1.45 -9.75
C ASP A 241 -18.59 -2.33 -10.28
N GLU A 242 -19.12 -3.23 -9.44
CA GLU A 242 -20.30 -4.06 -9.76
C GLU A 242 -21.61 -3.26 -9.76
N PHE A 243 -21.77 -2.31 -8.85
CA PHE A 243 -22.98 -1.49 -8.74
C PHE A 243 -23.10 -0.37 -9.80
N LEU A 244 -22.09 -0.17 -10.65
CA LEU A 244 -22.12 0.82 -11.72
C LEU A 244 -23.16 0.47 -12.80
N GLY A 245 -24.40 0.94 -12.58
CA GLY A 245 -25.55 0.70 -13.47
C GLY A 245 -26.83 0.30 -12.72
N ALA A 246 -26.74 0.01 -11.43
CA ALA A 246 -27.91 -0.23 -10.58
C ALA A 246 -28.71 1.06 -10.31
N HIS A 247 -30.00 0.92 -10.02
CA HIS A 247 -30.86 2.06 -9.65
C HIS A 247 -30.41 2.68 -8.32
N ASP A 248 -30.47 4.01 -8.22
CA ASP A 248 -30.11 4.77 -7.01
C ASP A 248 -31.14 4.51 -5.88
N THR A 249 -30.85 3.52 -5.02
CA THR A 249 -31.69 3.17 -3.87
C THR A 249 -31.23 3.88 -2.59
N LEU A 250 -32.12 3.98 -1.61
CA LEU A 250 -31.77 4.50 -0.29
C LEU A 250 -30.69 3.66 0.40
N GLU A 251 -30.76 2.34 0.27
CA GLU A 251 -29.79 1.39 0.81
C GLU A 251 -28.39 1.62 0.23
N PHE A 252 -28.30 1.88 -1.08
CA PHE A 252 -27.04 2.21 -1.74
C PHE A 252 -26.42 3.49 -1.19
N ARG A 253 -27.22 4.55 -1.00
CA ARG A 253 -26.75 5.80 -0.38
C ARG A 253 -26.26 5.62 1.05
N GLN A 254 -26.95 4.79 1.84
CA GLN A 254 -26.54 4.45 3.21
C GLN A 254 -25.23 3.65 3.21
N CYS A 255 -25.08 2.73 2.25
CA CYS A 255 -23.84 1.97 2.07
C CYS A 255 -22.64 2.89 1.81
N VAL A 256 -22.76 3.86 0.88
CA VAL A 256 -21.68 4.84 0.61
C VAL A 256 -21.30 5.61 1.87
N LYS A 257 -22.29 6.08 2.64
CA LYS A 257 -22.05 6.81 3.90
C LYS A 257 -21.34 5.93 4.92
N ARG A 258 -21.75 4.67 5.07
CA ARG A 258 -21.09 3.72 5.99
C ARG A 258 -19.62 3.53 5.64
N TYR A 259 -19.28 3.40 4.35
CA TYR A 259 -17.87 3.31 3.92
C TYR A 259 -17.08 4.60 4.20
N HIS A 260 -17.72 5.76 4.06
CA HIS A 260 -17.10 7.03 4.43
C HIS A 260 -16.81 7.10 5.94
N ASP A 261 -17.78 6.77 6.79
CA ASP A 261 -17.64 6.81 8.25
C ASP A 261 -16.55 5.83 8.71
N LEU A 262 -16.57 4.60 8.17
CA LEU A 262 -15.53 3.59 8.43
C LEU A 262 -14.14 4.07 8.00
N LEU A 263 -14.02 4.74 6.85
CA LEU A 263 -12.75 5.29 6.39
C LEU A 263 -12.23 6.33 7.39
N VAL A 264 -13.08 7.25 7.81
CA VAL A 264 -12.72 8.30 8.77
C VAL A 264 -12.30 7.70 10.10
N GLU A 265 -13.05 6.73 10.63
CA GLU A 265 -12.72 6.04 11.88
C GLU A 265 -11.36 5.31 11.82
N ASN A 266 -11.13 4.56 10.75
CA ASN A 266 -9.88 3.81 10.58
C ASN A 266 -8.68 4.75 10.42
N VAL A 267 -8.80 5.82 9.62
CA VAL A 267 -7.73 6.80 9.43
C VAL A 267 -7.45 7.58 10.72
N SER A 268 -8.49 8.05 11.43
CA SER A 268 -8.33 8.72 12.73
C SER A 268 -7.71 7.80 13.79
N SER A 269 -8.03 6.50 13.75
CA SER A 269 -7.43 5.50 14.64
C SER A 269 -5.96 5.24 14.31
N PHE A 270 -5.63 5.15 13.02
CA PHE A 270 -4.25 5.03 12.55
C PHE A 270 -3.40 6.24 12.92
N ILE A 271 -3.89 7.45 12.66
CA ILE A 271 -3.23 8.71 13.04
C ILE A 271 -2.94 8.76 14.55
N PHE A 272 -3.95 8.42 15.37
CA PHE A 272 -3.78 8.39 16.82
C PHE A 272 -2.80 7.32 17.27
N LEU A 273 -2.78 6.15 16.61
CA LEU A 273 -1.82 5.10 16.91
C LEU A 273 -0.38 5.57 16.64
N VAL A 274 -0.16 6.32 15.55
CA VAL A 274 1.14 6.92 15.23
C VAL A 274 1.51 7.99 16.27
N TYR A 275 0.60 8.90 16.64
CA TYR A 275 0.87 9.92 17.66
C TYR A 275 1.05 9.36 19.08
N GLY A 276 0.20 8.42 19.51
CA GLY A 276 0.26 7.82 20.84
C GLY A 276 1.48 6.92 21.05
N LYS A 277 2.05 6.41 19.95
CA LYS A 277 3.37 5.75 19.94
C LYS A 277 4.54 6.74 19.81
N GLY A 278 4.28 7.97 19.36
CA GLY A 278 5.25 9.04 19.17
C GLY A 278 5.91 9.59 20.45
N GLY A 279 5.50 9.11 21.63
CA GLY A 279 6.16 9.43 22.90
C GLY A 279 7.52 8.76 23.11
N ASP A 280 7.75 7.60 22.47
CA ASP A 280 9.00 6.83 22.58
C ASP A 280 9.61 6.63 21.19
N HIS A 281 10.58 7.49 20.83
CA HIS A 281 11.54 7.26 19.73
C HIS A 281 10.98 6.79 18.38
N PHE A 282 9.89 7.39 17.87
CA PHE A 282 9.47 7.18 16.48
C PHE A 282 10.23 8.12 15.52
N GLU A 283 10.66 7.60 14.37
CA GLU A 283 11.39 8.39 13.36
C GLU A 283 10.53 9.55 12.86
N HIS A 284 11.15 10.74 12.77
CA HIS A 284 10.57 12.00 12.29
C HIS A 284 9.65 11.83 11.05
N ASN A 285 10.03 10.93 10.14
CA ASN A 285 9.32 10.66 8.89
C ASN A 285 7.85 10.27 9.10
N MET A 286 7.54 9.51 10.17
CA MET A 286 6.18 9.03 10.42
C MET A 286 5.24 10.14 10.92
N ILE A 287 5.79 11.10 11.67
CA ILE A 287 5.06 12.31 12.07
C ILE A 287 4.77 13.16 10.84
N THR A 288 5.75 13.32 9.94
CA THR A 288 5.57 14.06 8.68
C THR A 288 4.46 13.45 7.80
N LEU A 289 4.34 12.11 7.74
CA LEU A 289 3.22 11.47 7.06
C LEU A 289 1.88 11.88 7.68
N VAL A 290 1.77 11.83 9.01
CA VAL A 290 0.52 12.17 9.70
C VAL A 290 0.16 13.64 9.51
N GLU A 291 1.14 14.55 9.57
CA GLU A 291 0.94 15.97 9.27
C GLU A 291 0.45 16.21 7.84
N ARG A 292 0.90 15.41 6.86
CA ARG A 292 0.38 15.48 5.48
C ARG A 292 -1.04 14.92 5.36
N LEU A 293 -1.34 13.81 6.04
CA LEU A 293 -2.66 13.19 6.03
C LEU A 293 -3.71 14.04 6.74
N ASP A 294 -3.32 14.75 7.80
CA ASP A 294 -4.19 15.60 8.61
C ASP A 294 -3.81 17.08 8.54
N PHE A 295 -3.34 17.55 7.38
CA PHE A 295 -2.87 18.93 7.20
C PHE A 295 -3.91 19.99 7.59
N ASN A 296 -5.19 19.67 7.39
CA ASN A 296 -6.32 20.55 7.73
C ASN A 296 -6.97 20.19 9.09
N ASN A 297 -6.36 19.34 9.91
CA ASN A 297 -6.91 18.81 11.17
C ASN A 297 -8.29 18.13 11.04
N PHE A 298 -8.68 17.72 9.83
CA PHE A 298 -9.97 17.10 9.57
C PHE A 298 -10.20 15.85 10.45
N TYR A 299 -9.22 14.97 10.56
CA TYR A 299 -9.35 13.72 11.31
C TYR A 299 -9.24 13.95 12.82
N SER A 300 -8.38 14.88 13.24
CA SER A 300 -8.23 15.28 14.64
C SER A 300 -9.51 15.95 15.19
N GLU A 301 -10.07 16.91 14.46
CA GLU A 301 -11.31 17.61 14.85
C GLU A 301 -12.52 16.69 14.84
N THR A 302 -12.65 15.84 13.82
CA THR A 302 -13.78 14.90 13.73
C THR A 302 -13.80 13.94 14.93
N ARG A 303 -12.62 13.49 15.39
CA ARG A 303 -12.52 12.64 16.57
C ARG A 303 -12.83 13.39 17.85
N LEU A 304 -12.34 14.62 18.02
CA LEU A 304 -12.66 15.46 19.18
C LEU A 304 -14.17 15.75 19.29
N ASN A 305 -14.83 16.00 18.17
CA ASN A 305 -16.28 16.19 18.11
C ASN A 305 -17.05 14.90 18.43
N SER A 306 -16.52 13.73 18.05
CA SER A 306 -17.11 12.43 18.43
C SER A 306 -16.90 12.08 19.92
N ALA A 307 -15.81 12.55 20.53
CA ALA A 307 -15.48 12.35 21.94
C ALA A 307 -16.18 13.36 22.87
N SER A 308 -16.74 14.43 22.30
CA SER A 308 -17.54 15.44 23.00
C SER A 308 -19.02 15.16 22.72
N PRO A 309 -19.69 14.27 23.47
CA PRO A 309 -21.13 14.12 23.32
C PRO A 309 -21.75 15.47 23.69
N VAL A 310 -22.51 16.02 22.74
CA VAL A 310 -23.33 17.21 22.84
C VAL A 310 -23.98 17.29 24.23
N GLN A 311 -23.51 18.20 25.09
CA GLN A 311 -24.34 18.74 26.16
C GLN A 311 -25.30 19.74 25.53
N SER A 312 -26.45 19.26 25.07
CA SER A 312 -27.59 20.14 24.77
C SER A 312 -28.91 19.48 25.19
N SER A 313 -29.29 19.77 26.43
CA SER A 313 -30.66 19.75 27.00
C SER A 313 -30.44 20.15 28.45
N THR A 314 -30.90 21.26 29.02
CA THR A 314 -32.22 21.90 29.06
C THR A 314 -31.96 23.14 29.95
N THR A 315 -32.42 24.35 29.63
CA THR A 315 -33.68 24.88 30.20
C THR A 315 -34.22 26.00 29.31
N LEU A 316 -35.36 25.74 28.68
CA LEU A 316 -36.43 26.72 28.58
C LEU A 316 -37.13 26.81 29.95
N ASP A 317 -37.79 27.95 30.16
CA ASP A 317 -38.72 28.31 31.25
C ASP A 317 -38.12 28.99 32.49
N SER A 318 -38.09 30.32 32.46
CA SER A 318 -38.83 31.23 33.35
C SER A 318 -38.68 32.67 32.88
#